data_AF-X1AK66-F1
#
_entry.id   AF-X1AK66-F1
#
_cell.length_a   1.000
_cell.length_b   1.000
_cell.length_c   1.000
_cell.angle_alpha   90.00
_cell.angle_beta   90.00
_cell.angle_gamma   90.00
#
_symmetry.space_group_name_H-M   'P 1'
#
loop_
_entity.id
_entity.type
_entity.pdbx_description
1 polymer ?
#
loop_
_entity_poly.entity_id
_entity_poly.type
_entity_poly.pdbx_seq_one_letter_code
_entity_poly.pdbx_strand_id
1 'polypeptide(L)'
;MDYKGVTLHEIPPNAQGLAALIMLGILKQHDISSFKPDSVESLHIELEAMKLAVADANRYISDPSSLEFDLKYLLEPNYLSERANLIDLTKAQDPKHGVPSHGDTVYL
;
A
#
# COMPACT_ATOMS: atom_id res chain seq x y z
N MET A 1 6.99 -5.65 8.37
CA MET A 1 7.01 -5.94 6.92
C MET A 1 8.46 -6.08 6.47
N ASP A 2 8.77 -7.10 5.68
CA ASP A 2 10.13 -7.32 5.18
C ASP A 2 10.36 -6.68 3.81
N TYR A 3 11.37 -5.83 3.73
CA TYR A 3 11.74 -5.08 2.53
C TYR A 3 13.26 -5.02 2.38
N LYS A 4 13.79 -5.58 1.28
CA LYS A 4 15.22 -5.57 0.90
C LYS A 4 16.20 -5.90 2.05
N GLY A 5 15.87 -6.93 2.85
CA GLY A 5 16.72 -7.42 3.94
C GLY A 5 16.57 -6.69 5.27
N VAL A 6 15.62 -5.76 5.38
CA VAL A 6 15.25 -5.06 6.63
C VAL A 6 13.79 -5.32 6.96
N THR A 7 13.47 -5.41 8.25
CA THR A 7 12.09 -5.50 8.74
C THR A 7 11.64 -4.16 9.30
N LEU A 8 10.60 -3.58 8.72
CA LEU A 8 9.94 -2.39 9.28
C LEU A 8 8.86 -2.80 10.30
N HIS A 9 8.89 -2.16 11.46
CA HIS A 9 7.88 -2.26 12.51
C HIS A 9 7.19 -0.91 12.69
N GLU A 10 5.86 -0.94 12.78
CA GLU A 10 5.04 0.25 12.99
C GLU A 10 4.14 0.07 14.21
N ILE A 11 3.76 1.19 14.82
CA ILE A 11 2.84 1.20 15.96
C ILE A 11 1.45 0.76 15.46
N PRO A 12 0.74 -0.12 16.18
CA PRO A 12 -0.63 -0.51 15.81
C PRO A 12 -1.59 0.70 15.81
N PRO A 13 -2.78 0.56 15.20
CA PRO A 13 -3.82 1.61 15.22
C PRO A 13 -4.07 2.14 16.64
N ASN A 14 -4.33 3.44 16.84
CA ASN A 14 -4.76 4.48 15.87
C ASN A 14 -3.64 5.22 15.13
N ALA A 15 -2.39 4.73 15.16
CA ALA A 15 -1.31 5.36 14.41
C ALA A 15 -1.49 5.20 12.88
N GLN A 16 -1.05 6.19 12.11
CA GLN A 16 -1.07 6.15 10.63
C GLN A 16 0.07 5.32 10.01
N GLY A 17 0.89 4.65 10.83
CA GLY A 17 2.03 3.84 10.38
C GLY A 17 1.66 2.72 9.40
N LEU A 18 0.41 2.28 9.39
CA LEU A 18 -0.09 1.33 8.39
C LEU A 18 0.06 1.85 6.95
N ALA A 19 -0.04 3.16 6.70
CA ALA A 19 0.20 3.74 5.38
C ALA A 19 1.65 3.48 4.90
N ALA A 20 2.64 3.57 5.80
CA ALA A 20 4.03 3.29 5.46
C ALA A 20 4.23 1.81 5.09
N LEU A 21 3.56 0.89 5.81
CA LEU A 21 3.59 -0.53 5.49
C LEU A 21 2.94 -0.83 4.13
N ILE A 22 1.77 -0.25 3.85
CA ILE A 22 1.09 -0.45 2.55
C ILE A 22 1.98 0.10 1.42
N MET A 23 2.52 1.31 1.56
CA MET A 23 3.41 1.91 0.57
C MET A 23 4.62 1.01 0.29
N LEU A 24 5.33 0.54 1.33
CA LEU A 24 6.48 -0.36 1.13
C LEU A 24 6.09 -1.68 0.48
N GLY A 25 4.90 -2.20 0.79
CA GLY A 25 4.34 -3.39 0.16
C GLY A 25 4.13 -3.21 -1.34
N ILE A 26 3.63 -2.05 -1.75
CA ILE A 26 3.46 -1.66 -3.16
C ILE A 26 4.82 -1.47 -3.83
N LEU A 27 5.74 -0.72 -3.20
CA LEU A 27 7.08 -0.44 -3.73
C LEU A 27 7.91 -1.72 -3.93
N LYS A 28 7.66 -2.77 -3.16
CA LYS A 28 8.32 -4.08 -3.33
C LYS A 28 8.03 -4.72 -4.69
N GLN A 29 6.96 -4.32 -5.36
CA GLN A 29 6.57 -4.79 -6.70
C GLN A 29 7.25 -4.02 -7.83
N HIS A 30 7.99 -2.95 -7.53
CA HIS A 30 8.66 -2.08 -8.50
C HIS A 30 10.18 -2.12 -8.29
N ASP A 31 10.96 -2.17 -9.38
CA ASP A 31 12.43 -2.10 -9.28
C ASP A 31 12.93 -0.66 -9.16
N ILE A 32 12.58 -0.01 -8.04
CA ILE A 32 12.96 1.38 -7.77
C ILE A 32 14.48 1.52 -7.61
N SER A 33 15.18 0.44 -7.25
CA SER A 33 16.64 0.42 -7.16
C SER A 33 17.35 0.59 -8.49
N SER A 34 16.66 0.33 -9.60
CA SER A 34 17.22 0.57 -10.94
C SER A 34 17.34 2.07 -11.27
N PHE A 35 16.60 2.92 -10.57
CA PHE A 35 16.63 4.37 -10.76
C PHE A 35 17.62 5.04 -9.81
N LYS A 36 18.11 6.21 -10.23
CA LYS A 36 18.92 7.06 -9.34
C LYS A 36 18.02 7.58 -8.22
N PRO A 37 18.51 7.66 -6.97
CA PRO A 37 17.80 8.38 -5.91
C PRO A 37 17.38 9.78 -6.36
N ASP A 38 16.16 10.17 -6.01
CA ASP A 38 15.52 11.45 -6.37
C ASP A 38 15.38 11.70 -7.87
N SER A 39 15.41 10.66 -8.72
CA SER A 39 15.07 10.82 -10.13
C SER A 39 13.57 11.01 -10.30
N VAL A 40 13.16 11.53 -11.46
CA VAL A 40 11.73 11.74 -11.76
C VAL A 40 10.98 10.40 -11.70
N GLU A 41 11.60 9.33 -12.18
CA GLU A 41 11.04 7.98 -12.18
C GLU A 41 10.90 7.42 -10.77
N SER A 42 11.93 7.55 -9.93
CA SER A 42 11.86 7.05 -8.54
C SER A 42 10.81 7.82 -7.75
N LEU A 43 10.81 9.14 -7.85
CA LEU A 43 9.86 10.00 -7.15
C LEU A 43 8.42 9.76 -7.63
N HIS A 44 8.22 9.55 -8.94
CA HIS A 44 6.89 9.26 -9.47
C HIS A 44 6.32 7.98 -8.86
N ILE A 45 7.09 6.89 -8.86
CA ILE A 45 6.65 5.60 -8.29
C ILE A 45 6.39 5.73 -6.78
N GLU A 46 7.29 6.39 -6.05
CA GLU A 46 7.15 6.62 -4.60
C GLU A 46 5.90 7.44 -4.26
N LEU A 47 5.64 8.51 -5.02
CA LEU A 47 4.47 9.36 -4.81
C LEU A 47 3.17 8.64 -5.15
N GLU A 48 3.10 7.91 -6.26
CA GLU A 48 1.89 7.15 -6.62
C GLU A 48 1.59 6.04 -5.61
N ALA A 49 2.62 5.32 -5.14
CA ALA A 49 2.47 4.32 -4.08
C ALA A 49 1.99 4.95 -2.76
N MET A 50 2.55 6.11 -2.38
CA MET A 50 2.12 6.84 -1.19
C MET A 50 0.66 7.28 -1.29
N LYS A 51 0.21 7.79 -2.44
CA LYS A 51 -1.18 8.20 -2.63
C LYS A 51 -2.15 7.02 -2.46
N LEU A 52 -1.82 5.86 -3.04
CA LEU A 52 -2.61 4.63 -2.86
C LEU A 52 -2.68 4.20 -1.40
N ALA A 53 -1.53 4.20 -0.72
CA ALA A 53 -1.43 3.82 0.69
C ALA A 53 -2.22 4.77 1.61
N VAL A 54 -2.14 6.08 1.38
CA VAL A 54 -2.90 7.08 2.12
C VAL A 54 -4.40 6.96 1.84
N ALA A 55 -4.81 6.68 0.60
CA ALA A 55 -6.21 6.45 0.27
C ALA A 55 -6.78 5.25 1.05
N ASP A 56 -6.04 4.14 1.12
CA ASP A 56 -6.43 2.95 1.87
C ASP A 56 -6.43 3.23 3.39
N ALA A 57 -5.37 3.85 3.90
CA ALA A 57 -5.26 4.23 5.31
C ALA A 57 -6.41 5.13 5.76
N ASN A 58 -6.75 6.16 4.99
CA ASN A 58 -7.86 7.07 5.30
C ASN A 58 -9.23 6.37 5.30
N ARG A 59 -9.39 5.30 4.51
CA ARG A 59 -10.64 4.55 4.45
C ARG A 59 -10.82 3.59 5.63
N TYR A 60 -9.73 2.92 6.02
CA TYR A 60 -9.78 1.75 6.89
C TYR A 60 -9.20 1.96 8.29
N ILE A 61 -8.29 2.93 8.49
CA ILE A 61 -7.79 3.24 9.83
C ILE A 61 -8.87 4.02 10.57
N SER A 62 -9.42 3.40 11.61
CA SER A 62 -10.35 3.98 12.57
C SER A 62 -9.93 3.64 13.99
N ASP A 63 -10.70 4.10 14.97
CA ASP A 63 -10.57 3.63 16.35
C ASP A 63 -10.57 2.09 16.43
N PRO A 64 -9.72 1.43 17.24
CA PRO A 64 -9.60 -0.02 17.21
C PRO A 64 -10.87 -0.69 17.74
N SER A 65 -11.65 0.02 18.57
CA SER A 65 -12.95 -0.45 19.07
C SER A 65 -14.06 -0.40 18.02
N SER A 66 -13.85 0.30 16.91
CA SER A 66 -14.78 0.40 15.78
C SER A 66 -14.25 -0.28 14.51
N LEU A 67 -13.19 -1.08 14.60
CA LEU A 67 -12.66 -1.80 13.44
C LEU A 67 -13.63 -2.90 13.03
N GLU A 68 -14.32 -2.70 11.90
CA GLU A 68 -15.19 -3.69 11.29
C GLU A 68 -14.43 -4.70 10.42
N PHE A 69 -13.11 -4.54 10.31
CA PHE A 69 -12.26 -5.19 9.31
C PHE A 69 -10.85 -5.48 9.84
N ASP A 70 -10.30 -6.67 9.52
CA ASP A 70 -8.90 -6.99 9.87
C ASP A 70 -7.94 -6.27 8.93
N LEU A 71 -7.25 -5.26 9.44
CA LEU A 71 -6.30 -4.44 8.68
C LEU A 71 -5.14 -5.24 8.07
N LYS A 72 -4.88 -6.48 8.52
CA LYS A 72 -3.87 -7.36 7.92
C LYS A 72 -4.12 -7.64 6.44
N TYR A 73 -5.37 -7.67 6.03
CA TYR A 73 -5.73 -7.86 4.62
C TYR A 73 -5.18 -6.75 3.70
N LEU A 74 -4.94 -5.54 4.22
CA LEU A 74 -4.29 -4.45 3.47
C LEU A 74 -2.79 -4.71 3.23
N LEU A 75 -2.20 -5.66 3.95
CA LEU A 75 -0.80 -6.05 3.83
C LEU A 75 -0.62 -7.40 3.13
N GLU A 76 -1.70 -8.01 2.65
CA GLU A 76 -1.64 -9.27 1.91
C GLU A 76 -0.93 -9.07 0.56
N PRO A 77 -0.03 -9.99 0.14
CA PRO A 77 0.75 -9.83 -1.08
C PRO A 77 -0.08 -9.62 -2.34
N ASN A 78 -1.21 -10.32 -2.46
CA ASN A 78 -2.11 -10.22 -3.61
C ASN A 78 -2.71 -8.82 -3.71
N TYR A 79 -3.22 -8.30 -2.59
CA TYR A 79 -3.79 -6.95 -2.54
C TYR A 79 -2.72 -5.91 -2.91
N LEU A 80 -1.53 -5.97 -2.29
CA LEU A 80 -0.44 -5.04 -2.58
C LEU A 80 0.00 -5.09 -4.06
N SER A 81 -0.03 -6.27 -4.69
CA SER A 81 0.23 -6.42 -6.13
C SER A 81 -0.87 -5.76 -6.98
N GLU A 82 -2.15 -5.96 -6.64
CA GLU A 82 -3.26 -5.28 -7.32
C GLU A 82 -3.13 -3.77 -7.23
N ARG A 83 -2.76 -3.24 -6.06
CA ARG A 83 -2.50 -1.81 -5.88
C ARG A 83 -1.32 -1.33 -6.72
N ALA A 84 -0.22 -2.09 -6.74
CA ALA A 84 0.96 -1.75 -7.54
C ALA A 84 0.68 -1.67 -9.04
N ASN A 85 -0.23 -2.51 -9.56
CA ASN A 85 -0.65 -2.52 -10.97
C ASN A 85 -1.43 -1.26 -11.39
N LEU A 86 -1.90 -0.43 -10.44
CA LEU A 86 -2.57 0.83 -10.75
C LEU A 86 -1.61 1.99 -11.05
N ILE A 87 -0.30 1.80 -10.81
CA ILE A 87 0.70 2.85 -11.05
C ILE A 87 1.02 2.90 -12.55
N ASP A 88 0.56 3.96 -13.22
CA ASP A 88 0.99 4.32 -14.57
C ASP A 88 2.29 5.12 -14.49
N LEU A 89 3.39 4.58 -15.03
CA LEU A 89 4.73 5.20 -14.98
C LEU A 89 4.84 6.55 -15.72
N THR A 90 3.85 6.88 -16.55
CA THR A 90 3.85 8.09 -17.38
C THR A 90 2.81 9.13 -16.96
N LYS A 91 1.92 8.77 -16.03
CA LYS A 91 0.78 9.62 -15.67
C LYS A 91 0.39 9.48 -14.20
N ALA A 92 0.40 10.61 -13.49
CA ALA A 92 -0.12 10.69 -12.13
C ALA A 92 -1.63 10.40 -12.07
N GLN A 93 -2.05 9.64 -11.07
CA GLN A 93 -3.45 9.24 -10.86
C GLN A 93 -4.07 9.99 -9.67
N ASP A 94 -5.41 10.00 -9.62
CA ASP A 94 -6.22 10.33 -8.44
C ASP A 94 -6.76 9.02 -7.83
N PRO A 95 -6.01 8.36 -6.92
CA PRO A 95 -6.36 7.02 -6.49
C PRO A 95 -7.57 7.02 -5.56
N LYS A 96 -8.39 5.99 -5.71
CA LYS A 96 -9.43 5.62 -4.73
C LYS A 96 -8.91 4.49 -3.85
N HIS A 97 -9.49 4.34 -2.66
CA HIS A 97 -9.19 3.20 -1.80
C HIS A 97 -9.54 1.89 -2.51
N GLY A 98 -8.75 0.84 -2.29
CA GLY A 98 -9.03 -0.49 -2.78
C GLY A 98 -10.05 -1.20 -1.90
N VAL A 99 -10.50 -2.37 -2.35
CA VAL A 99 -11.31 -3.29 -1.54
C VAL A 99 -10.50 -4.56 -1.38
N PRO A 100 -9.76 -4.74 -0.28
CA PRO A 100 -9.03 -5.97 -0.02
C PRO A 100 -10.01 -7.15 0.02
N SER A 101 -9.68 -8.21 -0.72
CA SER A 101 -10.52 -9.40 -0.81
C SER A 101 -10.64 -10.04 0.58
N HIS A 102 -11.87 -10.18 1.07
CA HIS A 102 -12.14 -11.18 2.10
C HIS A 102 -12.11 -12.54 1.43
N GLY A 103 -11.52 -13.54 2.07
CA GLY A 103 -11.47 -14.92 1.57
C GLY A 103 -12.83 -15.62 1.50
N ASP A 104 -13.90 -14.93 1.10
CA ASP A 104 -15.21 -15.51 0.83
C ASP A 104 -15.36 -15.69 -0.68
N THR A 105 -15.34 -16.95 -1.07
CA THR A 105 -15.76 -17.45 -2.37
C THR A 105 -17.12 -16.88 -2.75
N VAL A 106 -17.15 -15.90 -3.66
CA VAL A 106 -18.29 -15.70 -4.55
C VAL A 106 -17.90 -16.32 -5.89
N TYR A 107 -18.38 -17.53 -6.14
CA TYR A 107 -18.52 -18.05 -7.49
C TYR A 107 -19.68 -17.29 -8.15
N LEU A 108 -19.40 -16.61 -9.26
CA LEU A 108 -20.40 -16.20 -10.27
C LEU A 108 -20.03 -16.86 -11.60
#